data_AF-A0A812QGB8-F1
#
_entry.id   AF-A0A812QGB8-F1
#
_cell.length_a   1.000
_cell.length_b   1.000
_cell.length_c   1.000
_cell.angle_alpha   90.00
_cell.angle_beta   90.00
_cell.angle_gamma   90.00
#
_symmetry.space_group_name_H-M   'P 1'
#
loop_
_entity.id
_entity.type
_entity.pdbx_description
1 polymer ?
#
loop_
_entity_poly.entity_id
_entity_poly.type
_entity_poly.pdbx_seq_one_letter_code
_entity_poly.pdbx_strand_id
1 'polypeptide(L)'
;MELAVFLKYQSGRHLVVLPLWLPPWLLLAVLFDWVSVRCLVFRLLGWAEGFFLNLPLPASYPHLEALLRVLLYTLVMGCAYLPAGIAAAISFSMKLKQHGEMLERLASFDVRYAKCTVGADRPIIEATIAQLYDEIDDLPILGGISVAVEVPEVAAAAAVSRQDSDQLLAHAEIIRDPVIRGLTSYPSQEESLDAFNMEVRGPLRTEIIRQSGSATSLPLSVCTQAFAPFFFYICSSCFLDCDGLGGCAAALKAEGFDSFRTLLLVDIDTMFLNYFSLTIIFPCILHAQHWGFKRTRSPCAHACFAAASTFLAYFYAFALLGINGGNAVALGTRGATPTWLLWTLSVGMFSVLQWFLIFYNQATPAPAASCRTLLCDAKRMGLE
;
A
#
# COMPACT_ATOMS: atom_id res chain seq x y z
N MET A 1 7.83 -12.31 11.65
CA MET A 1 9.17 -12.43 11.05
C MET A 1 8.98 -12.29 9.55
N GLU A 2 9.65 -11.33 8.94
CA GLU A 2 9.75 -11.25 7.48
C GLU A 2 11.04 -11.98 7.10
N LEU A 3 10.93 -12.97 6.22
CA LEU A 3 12.06 -13.77 5.73
C LEU A 3 12.71 -12.99 4.57
N ALA A 4 13.90 -12.44 4.80
CA ALA A 4 14.70 -11.89 3.71
C ALA A 4 15.52 -13.03 3.10
N VAL A 5 15.18 -13.43 1.87
CA VAL A 5 15.99 -14.34 1.06
C VAL A 5 16.91 -13.48 0.19
N PHE A 6 18.22 -13.57 0.43
CA PHE A 6 19.22 -12.89 -0.38
C PHE A 6 19.53 -13.76 -1.61
N LEU A 7 19.22 -13.26 -2.80
CA LEU A 7 19.59 -13.88 -4.07
C LEU A 7 20.54 -12.93 -4.79
N LYS A 8 21.75 -13.39 -5.14
CA LYS A 8 22.62 -12.68 -6.08
C LYS A 8 21.89 -12.69 -7.43
N TYR A 9 21.34 -11.56 -7.83
CA TYR A 9 20.73 -11.39 -9.14
C TYR A 9 21.42 -10.24 -9.84
N GLN A 10 21.79 -10.41 -11.11
CA GLN A 10 22.48 -9.39 -11.93
C GLN A 10 21.68 -8.07 -12.06
N SER A 11 20.42 -8.06 -11.64
CA SER A 11 19.61 -6.85 -11.52
C SER A 11 18.56 -7.01 -10.42
N GLY A 12 18.53 -6.09 -9.46
CA GLY A 12 17.51 -6.04 -8.40
C GLY A 12 16.06 -5.92 -8.90
N ARG A 13 15.86 -5.70 -10.21
CA ARG A 13 14.55 -5.61 -10.87
C ARG A 13 13.69 -6.87 -10.77
N HIS A 14 14.27 -8.02 -10.45
CA HIS A 14 13.55 -9.31 -10.37
C HIS A 14 13.25 -9.76 -8.94
N LEU A 15 13.80 -9.07 -7.93
CA LEU A 15 13.40 -9.32 -6.55
C LEU A 15 11.92 -8.93 -6.43
N VAL A 16 11.04 -9.79 -5.92
CA VAL A 16 9.65 -9.40 -5.64
C VAL A 16 9.45 -9.45 -4.14
N VAL A 17 9.32 -8.27 -3.51
CA VAL A 17 9.04 -8.19 -2.08
C VAL A 17 7.54 -8.21 -1.84
N LEU A 18 7.05 -9.32 -1.30
CA LEU A 18 5.64 -9.48 -0.96
C LEU A 18 5.41 -9.11 0.53
N PRO A 19 4.75 -7.98 0.83
CA PRO A 19 4.45 -7.62 2.21
C PRO A 19 3.44 -8.60 2.82
N LEU A 20 3.82 -9.30 3.91
CA LEU A 20 2.97 -10.32 4.54
C LEU A 20 1.69 -9.73 5.18
N TRP A 21 1.69 -8.45 5.53
CA TRP A 21 0.53 -7.76 6.10
C TRP A 21 -0.55 -7.46 5.06
N LEU A 22 -0.19 -7.37 3.77
CA LEU A 22 -1.09 -6.85 2.73
C LEU A 22 -2.20 -7.85 2.34
N PRO A 23 -1.91 -9.14 2.02
CA PRO A 23 -2.96 -10.11 1.68
C PRO A 23 -4.04 -10.30 2.77
N PRO A 24 -3.71 -10.53 4.05
CA PRO A 24 -4.75 -10.75 5.06
C PRO A 24 -5.58 -9.50 5.30
N TRP A 25 -4.96 -8.32 5.28
CA TRP A 25 -5.70 -7.06 5.37
C TRP A 25 -6.65 -6.87 4.20
N LEU A 26 -6.18 -7.07 2.96
CA LEU A 26 -6.99 -6.83 1.75
C LEU A 26 -8.17 -7.80 1.70
N LEU A 27 -7.95 -9.08 2.01
CA LEU A 27 -9.02 -10.08 2.06
C LEU A 27 -10.04 -9.76 3.15
N LEU A 28 -9.60 -9.34 4.34
CA LEU A 28 -10.52 -8.92 5.40
C LEU A 28 -11.27 -7.64 5.03
N ALA A 29 -10.61 -6.67 4.41
CA ALA A 29 -11.25 -5.44 3.94
C ALA A 29 -12.34 -5.75 2.92
N VAL A 30 -12.05 -6.55 1.90
CA VAL A 30 -13.02 -6.99 0.89
C VAL A 30 -14.17 -7.79 1.52
N LEU A 31 -13.87 -8.69 2.46
CA LEU A 31 -14.89 -9.46 3.15
C LEU A 31 -15.81 -8.57 3.98
N PHE A 32 -15.25 -7.67 4.80
CA PHE A 32 -16.03 -6.78 5.64
C PHE A 32 -16.79 -5.74 4.81
N ASP A 33 -16.22 -5.23 3.72
CA ASP A 33 -16.90 -4.37 2.75
C ASP A 33 -18.14 -5.10 2.19
N TRP A 34 -17.97 -6.32 1.70
CA TRP A 34 -19.08 -7.15 1.21
C TRP A 34 -20.15 -7.41 2.28
N VAL A 35 -19.75 -7.78 3.50
CA VAL A 35 -20.67 -8.02 4.62
C VAL A 35 -21.40 -6.74 5.03
N SER A 36 -20.69 -5.61 5.12
CA SER A 36 -21.28 -4.32 5.46
C SER A 36 -22.36 -3.96 4.44
N VAL A 37 -22.02 -4.03 3.16
CA VAL A 37 -22.95 -3.73 2.05
C VAL A 37 -24.16 -4.67 1.98
N ARG A 38 -24.00 -5.97 2.28
CA ARG A 38 -25.10 -6.94 2.14
C ARG A 38 -25.95 -7.11 3.39
N CYS A 39 -25.35 -7.12 4.57
CA CYS A 39 -26.03 -7.51 5.80
C CYS A 39 -26.41 -6.30 6.65
N LEU A 40 -25.43 -5.41 6.87
CA LEU A 40 -25.62 -4.27 7.77
C LEU A 40 -26.42 -3.19 7.07
N VAL A 41 -26.07 -2.88 5.82
CA VAL A 41 -26.74 -1.86 5.02
C VAL A 41 -28.22 -2.21 4.85
N PHE A 42 -28.64 -3.33 4.24
CA PHE A 42 -30.08 -3.62 4.06
C PHE A 42 -30.94 -3.54 5.35
N ARG A 43 -30.42 -4.04 6.48
CA ARG A 43 -31.17 -4.01 7.75
C ARG A 43 -31.20 -2.63 8.38
N LEU A 44 -30.06 -1.94 8.36
CA LEU A 44 -29.89 -0.62 8.96
C LEU A 44 -30.55 0.45 8.08
N LEU A 45 -30.56 0.27 6.75
CA LEU A 45 -31.21 1.10 5.75
C LEU A 45 -32.72 1.13 5.91
N GLY A 46 -33.37 -0.04 5.96
CA GLY A 46 -34.83 -0.06 6.15
C GLY A 46 -35.27 0.63 7.45
N TRP A 47 -34.45 0.54 8.50
CA TRP A 47 -34.68 1.29 9.74
C TRP A 47 -34.39 2.79 9.57
N ALA A 48 -33.26 3.13 8.96
CA ALA A 48 -32.79 4.50 8.75
C ALA A 48 -33.73 5.29 7.85
N GLU A 49 -34.21 4.71 6.74
CA GLU A 49 -35.20 5.32 5.86
C GLU A 49 -36.47 5.66 6.64
N GLY A 50 -37.00 4.70 7.41
CA GLY A 50 -38.15 4.95 8.28
C GLY A 50 -37.89 6.08 9.30
N PHE A 51 -36.68 6.18 9.85
CA PHE A 51 -36.34 7.22 10.80
C PHE A 51 -36.14 8.60 10.14
N PHE A 52 -35.37 8.66 9.06
CA PHE A 52 -34.97 9.90 8.37
C PHE A 52 -36.09 10.49 7.52
N LEU A 53 -36.97 9.68 6.93
CA LEU A 53 -38.16 10.18 6.24
C LEU A 53 -39.14 10.88 7.20
N ASN A 54 -39.11 10.53 8.48
CA ASN A 54 -39.97 11.10 9.52
C ASN A 54 -39.32 12.25 10.30
N LEU A 55 -38.06 12.60 10.01
CA LEU A 55 -37.38 13.71 10.67
C LEU A 55 -37.97 15.04 10.16
N PRO A 56 -38.50 15.91 11.05
CA PRO A 56 -39.07 17.19 10.65
C PRO A 56 -37.93 18.14 10.25
N LEU A 57 -37.52 18.06 8.99
CA LEU A 57 -36.57 18.99 8.40
C LEU A 57 -37.30 20.25 7.91
N PRO A 58 -36.66 21.43 7.97
CA PRO A 58 -37.29 22.68 7.57
C PRO A 58 -37.57 22.68 6.06
N ALA A 59 -38.84 22.47 5.71
CA ALA A 59 -39.34 22.48 4.33
C ALA A 59 -39.06 23.80 3.57
N SER A 60 -38.70 24.87 4.29
CA SER A 60 -38.31 26.16 3.73
C SER A 60 -37.07 26.10 2.83
N TYR A 61 -36.24 25.05 2.92
CA TYR A 61 -35.00 24.90 2.15
C TYR A 61 -34.91 23.51 1.51
N PRO A 62 -35.57 23.27 0.36
CA PRO A 62 -35.71 21.93 -0.21
C PRO A 62 -34.39 21.27 -0.62
N HIS A 63 -33.41 22.05 -1.11
CA HIS A 63 -32.07 21.52 -1.41
C HIS A 63 -31.30 21.10 -0.16
N LEU A 64 -31.40 21.88 0.93
CA LEU A 64 -30.73 21.56 2.19
C LEU A 64 -31.36 20.33 2.83
N GLU A 65 -32.67 20.18 2.73
CA GLU A 65 -33.38 18.99 3.17
C GLU A 65 -32.87 17.73 2.45
N ALA A 66 -32.81 17.76 1.12
CA ALA A 66 -32.27 16.65 0.32
C ALA A 66 -30.82 16.30 0.72
N LEU A 67 -29.96 17.33 0.85
CA LEU A 67 -28.59 17.17 1.30
C LEU A 67 -28.50 16.50 2.68
N LEU A 68 -29.26 16.99 3.67
CA LEU A 68 -29.22 16.47 5.04
C LEU A 68 -29.72 15.03 5.11
N ARG A 69 -30.76 14.67 4.35
CA ARG A 69 -31.27 13.29 4.28
C ARG A 69 -30.19 12.34 3.79
N VAL A 70 -29.55 12.65 2.66
CA VAL A 70 -28.49 11.80 2.09
C VAL A 70 -27.26 11.78 3.01
N LEU A 71 -26.88 12.90 3.62
CA LEU A 71 -25.77 12.96 4.57
C LEU A 71 -26.00 12.08 5.79
N LEU A 72 -27.16 12.17 6.42
CA LEU A 72 -27.48 11.36 7.59
C LEU A 72 -27.51 9.87 7.23
N TYR A 73 -28.09 9.55 6.08
CA TYR A 73 -28.12 8.20 5.52
C TYR A 73 -26.70 7.63 5.36
N THR A 74 -25.78 8.37 4.73
CA THR A 74 -24.41 7.87 4.52
C THR A 74 -23.59 7.83 5.80
N LEU A 75 -23.84 8.70 6.77
CA LEU A 75 -23.19 8.59 8.09
C LEU A 75 -23.58 7.30 8.81
N VAL A 76 -24.84 6.88 8.71
CA VAL A 76 -25.31 5.59 9.23
C VAL A 76 -24.62 4.43 8.51
N MET A 77 -24.42 4.54 7.20
CA MET A 77 -23.60 3.59 6.43
C MET A 77 -22.16 3.56 6.97
N GLY A 78 -21.55 4.70 7.26
CA GLY A 78 -20.21 4.76 7.84
C GLY A 78 -20.07 3.98 9.16
N CYS A 79 -21.10 3.99 10.01
CA CYS A 79 -21.15 3.16 11.23
C CYS A 79 -21.12 1.65 10.91
N ALA A 80 -21.80 1.22 9.85
CA ALA A 80 -21.81 -0.18 9.42
C ALA A 80 -20.44 -0.67 8.92
N TYR A 81 -19.52 0.25 8.60
CA TYR A 81 -18.17 -0.04 8.13
C TYR A 81 -17.10 -0.08 9.23
N LEU A 82 -17.46 0.24 10.47
CA LEU A 82 -16.51 0.20 11.59
C LEU A 82 -15.80 -1.16 11.77
N PRO A 83 -16.43 -2.32 11.54
CA PRO A 83 -15.72 -3.60 11.57
C PRO A 83 -14.55 -3.68 10.57
N ALA A 84 -14.75 -3.22 9.33
CA ALA A 84 -13.68 -3.11 8.33
C ALA A 84 -12.57 -2.16 8.81
N GLY A 85 -12.97 -1.09 9.49
CA GLY A 85 -12.05 -0.17 10.16
C GLY A 85 -11.15 -0.84 11.19
N ILE A 86 -11.66 -1.75 12.02
CA ILE A 86 -10.85 -2.48 13.02
C ILE A 86 -9.75 -3.29 12.33
N ALA A 87 -10.09 -4.01 11.25
CA ALA A 87 -9.12 -4.79 10.49
C ALA A 87 -8.03 -3.90 9.87
N ALA A 88 -8.42 -2.73 9.32
CA ALA A 88 -7.48 -1.74 8.83
C ALA A 88 -6.58 -1.19 9.94
N ALA A 89 -7.15 -0.89 11.11
CA ALA A 89 -6.41 -0.32 12.23
C ALA A 89 -5.30 -1.24 12.72
N ILE A 90 -5.61 -2.55 12.87
CA ILE A 90 -4.63 -3.56 13.28
C ILE A 90 -3.55 -3.73 12.21
N SER A 91 -3.96 -3.86 10.95
CA SER A 91 -3.04 -4.14 9.84
C SER A 91 -2.09 -2.99 9.56
N PHE A 92 -2.56 -1.75 9.62
CA PHE A 92 -1.71 -0.57 9.43
C PHE A 92 -0.78 -0.35 10.62
N SER A 93 -1.20 -0.66 11.85
CA SER A 93 -0.28 -0.71 12.99
C SER A 93 0.83 -1.75 12.80
N MET A 94 0.49 -2.94 12.29
CA MET A 94 1.48 -3.96 11.95
C MET A 94 2.41 -3.50 10.84
N LYS A 95 1.88 -2.90 9.77
CA LYS A 95 2.67 -2.34 8.66
C LYS A 95 3.65 -1.28 9.16
N LEU A 96 3.17 -0.28 9.89
CA LEU A 96 3.99 0.84 10.36
C LEU A 96 5.11 0.35 11.27
N LYS A 97 4.83 -0.63 12.13
CA LYS A 97 5.84 -1.25 12.99
C LYS A 97 6.83 -2.09 12.18
N GLN A 98 6.36 -3.10 11.46
CA GLN A 98 7.22 -4.10 10.82
C GLN A 98 7.96 -3.53 9.61
N HIS A 99 7.24 -2.92 8.67
CA HIS A 99 7.83 -2.32 7.47
C HIS A 99 8.69 -1.11 7.81
N GLY A 100 8.25 -0.30 8.79
CA GLY A 100 9.03 0.82 9.30
C GLY A 100 10.36 0.37 9.90
N GLU A 101 10.33 -0.59 10.83
CA GLU A 101 11.53 -1.16 11.44
C GLU A 101 12.43 -1.83 10.39
N MET A 102 11.86 -2.55 9.41
CA MET A 102 12.64 -3.16 8.33
C MET A 102 13.39 -2.09 7.52
N LEU A 103 12.72 -1.04 7.07
CA LEU A 103 13.34 0.03 6.30
C LEU A 103 14.40 0.82 7.08
N GLU A 104 14.23 0.95 8.40
CA GLU A 104 15.20 1.57 9.29
C GLU A 104 16.43 0.67 9.52
N ARG A 105 16.21 -0.63 9.71
CA ARG A 105 17.29 -1.62 9.82
C ARG A 105 18.08 -1.74 8.53
N LEU A 106 17.44 -1.66 7.37
CA LEU A 106 18.13 -1.61 6.08
C LEU A 106 18.97 -0.33 5.94
N ALA A 107 18.45 0.81 6.41
CA ALA A 107 19.18 2.09 6.34
C ALA A 107 20.46 2.11 7.20
N SER A 108 20.44 1.39 8.32
CA SER A 108 21.58 1.26 9.24
C SER A 108 22.25 -0.11 9.15
N PHE A 109 21.96 -0.90 8.11
CA PHE A 109 22.40 -2.28 8.02
C PHE A 109 23.92 -2.36 7.96
N ASP A 110 24.50 -3.25 8.74
CA ASP A 110 25.91 -3.57 8.66
C ASP A 110 26.10 -5.06 8.90
N VAL A 111 26.67 -5.75 7.92
CA VAL A 111 26.96 -7.17 8.01
C VAL A 111 27.84 -7.52 9.20
N ARG A 112 28.79 -6.63 9.56
CA ARG A 112 29.72 -6.82 10.69
C ARG A 112 29.01 -6.80 12.03
N TYR A 113 27.81 -6.22 12.10
CA TYR A 113 26.98 -6.22 13.32
C TYR A 113 25.74 -7.11 13.21
N ALA A 114 25.53 -7.78 12.07
CA ALA A 114 24.40 -8.68 11.88
C ALA A 114 24.44 -9.84 12.88
N LYS A 115 23.30 -10.15 13.50
CA LYS A 115 23.18 -11.29 14.42
C LYS A 115 22.99 -12.56 13.61
N CYS A 116 23.99 -13.43 13.63
CA CYS A 116 23.88 -14.79 13.08
C CYS A 116 23.25 -15.71 14.14
N THR A 117 22.38 -16.64 13.72
CA THR A 117 21.84 -17.67 14.62
C THR A 117 22.97 -18.52 15.22
N VAL A 118 23.98 -18.82 14.40
CA VAL A 118 25.22 -19.48 14.80
C VAL A 118 26.37 -18.49 14.62
N GLY A 119 27.06 -18.13 15.71
CA GLY A 119 28.13 -17.13 15.65
C GLY A 119 29.32 -17.54 14.78
N ALA A 120 29.55 -18.85 14.63
CA ALA A 120 30.60 -19.40 13.77
C ALA A 120 30.36 -19.16 12.27
N ASP A 121 29.12 -18.86 11.86
CA ASP A 121 28.77 -18.61 10.45
C ASP A 121 29.19 -17.21 10.00
N ARG A 122 29.44 -16.28 10.92
CA ARG A 122 29.82 -14.89 10.61
C ARG A 122 31.05 -14.81 9.69
N PRO A 123 32.22 -15.39 10.02
CA PRO A 123 33.38 -15.32 9.14
C PRO A 123 33.12 -15.99 7.78
N ILE A 124 32.26 -17.01 7.73
CA ILE A 124 31.88 -17.68 6.48
C ILE A 124 31.06 -16.74 5.59
N ILE A 125 30.08 -16.03 6.17
CA ILE A 125 29.26 -15.04 5.46
C ILE A 125 30.11 -13.88 4.96
N GLU A 126 30.98 -13.34 5.81
CA GLU A 126 31.89 -12.24 5.44
C GLU A 126 32.84 -12.66 4.31
N ALA A 127 33.40 -13.86 4.37
CA ALA A 127 34.24 -14.42 3.30
C ALA A 127 33.46 -14.64 2.00
N THR A 128 32.20 -15.08 2.09
CA THR A 128 31.32 -15.27 0.92
C THR A 128 30.97 -13.95 0.26
N ILE A 129 30.69 -12.90 1.04
CA ILE A 129 30.44 -11.55 0.53
C ILE A 129 31.70 -11.00 -0.16
N ALA A 130 32.87 -11.16 0.45
CA ALA A 130 34.12 -10.76 -0.19
C ALA A 130 34.28 -11.44 -1.56
N GLN A 131 34.10 -12.76 -1.61
CA GLN A 131 34.17 -13.53 -2.86
C GLN A 131 33.17 -13.04 -3.92
N LEU A 132 31.94 -12.72 -3.51
CA LEU A 132 30.89 -12.23 -4.41
C LEU A 132 31.25 -10.91 -5.12
N TYR A 133 32.03 -10.05 -4.46
CA TYR A 133 32.44 -8.72 -4.96
C TYR A 133 33.83 -8.71 -5.60
N ASP A 134 34.63 -9.77 -5.43
CA ASP A 134 35.94 -9.89 -6.08
C ASP A 134 35.83 -10.17 -7.60
N GLU A 135 34.61 -10.26 -8.17
CA GLU A 135 34.34 -10.55 -9.59
C GLU A 135 35.03 -11.82 -10.14
N ILE A 136 35.51 -12.72 -9.28
CA ILE A 136 36.17 -13.97 -9.68
C ILE A 136 35.17 -14.95 -10.37
N ASP A 137 33.87 -14.68 -10.32
CA ASP A 137 32.82 -15.54 -10.85
C ASP A 137 32.33 -15.16 -12.26
N ASP A 138 33.18 -15.42 -13.28
CA ASP A 138 32.71 -16.16 -14.46
C ASP A 138 32.66 -17.68 -14.19
N LEU A 139 32.95 -18.10 -12.95
CA LEU A 139 32.79 -19.46 -12.47
C LEU A 139 31.35 -19.69 -11.96
N PRO A 140 30.72 -20.81 -12.36
CA PRO A 140 29.36 -21.13 -11.95
C PRO A 140 29.34 -21.37 -10.44
N ILE A 141 28.67 -20.48 -9.70
CA ILE A 141 28.45 -20.58 -8.27
C ILE A 141 27.77 -21.92 -7.97
N LEU A 142 28.55 -22.87 -7.45
CA LEU A 142 28.10 -24.11 -6.87
C LEU A 142 27.47 -23.77 -5.52
N GLY A 143 26.15 -23.98 -5.40
CA GLY A 143 25.46 -23.95 -4.11
C GLY A 143 24.88 -22.58 -3.75
N GLY A 144 23.74 -22.25 -4.36
CA GLY A 144 22.71 -21.59 -3.57
C GLY A 144 22.52 -22.37 -2.27
N ILE A 145 22.38 -21.67 -1.15
CA ILE A 145 21.87 -22.24 0.10
C ILE A 145 20.42 -22.68 -0.20
N SER A 146 20.29 -23.83 -0.84
CA SER A 146 19.05 -24.55 -1.02
C SER A 146 18.89 -25.35 0.26
N VAL A 147 17.90 -24.99 1.05
CA VAL A 147 17.25 -25.94 1.95
C VAL A 147 16.96 -27.19 1.11
N ALA A 148 17.53 -28.32 1.53
CA ALA A 148 17.61 -29.54 0.72
C ALA A 148 16.21 -30.03 0.32
N VAL A 149 15.96 -30.07 -0.99
CA VAL A 149 14.97 -30.97 -1.59
C VAL A 149 15.80 -31.97 -2.39
N GLU A 150 15.87 -33.19 -1.88
CA GLU A 150 16.64 -34.27 -2.48
C GLU A 150 16.00 -34.69 -3.81
N VAL A 151 16.75 -34.56 -4.91
CA VAL A 151 16.44 -35.23 -6.18
C VAL A 151 17.64 -36.12 -6.54
N PRO A 152 17.47 -37.46 -6.62
CA PRO A 152 18.58 -38.40 -6.72
C PRO A 152 18.85 -38.83 -8.17
N GLU A 153 19.54 -38.01 -9.00
CA GLU A 153 19.97 -38.52 -10.32
C GLU A 153 21.10 -37.73 -11.01
N VAL A 154 22.23 -37.44 -10.34
CA VAL A 154 23.43 -36.90 -11.05
C VAL A 154 24.72 -37.47 -10.46
N ALA A 155 24.95 -38.77 -10.61
CA ALA A 155 26.17 -39.43 -10.09
C ALA A 155 27.29 -39.62 -11.14
N ALA A 156 27.02 -39.41 -12.44
CA ALA A 156 27.97 -39.78 -13.51
C ALA A 156 28.84 -38.62 -14.06
N ALA A 157 28.48 -37.36 -13.82
CA ALA A 157 29.23 -36.19 -14.32
C ALA A 157 30.35 -35.69 -13.37
N ALA A 158 30.46 -36.26 -12.17
CA ALA A 158 31.27 -35.70 -11.07
C ALA A 158 32.78 -36.01 -11.11
N ALA A 159 33.25 -36.88 -12.01
CA ALA A 159 34.63 -37.37 -11.98
C ALA A 159 35.63 -36.56 -12.84
N VAL A 160 35.20 -35.96 -13.96
CA VAL A 160 36.07 -35.17 -14.86
C VAL A 160 36.18 -33.70 -14.41
N SER A 161 35.25 -33.21 -13.60
CA SER A 161 35.26 -31.84 -13.05
C SER A 161 36.17 -31.66 -11.83
N ARG A 162 36.67 -32.73 -11.20
CA ARG A 162 37.42 -32.64 -9.93
C ARG A 162 38.83 -32.07 -10.09
N GLN A 163 39.51 -32.39 -11.19
CA GLN A 163 40.91 -31.99 -11.36
C GLN A 163 41.06 -30.50 -11.74
N ASP A 164 40.11 -29.95 -12.51
CA ASP A 164 40.01 -28.50 -12.73
C ASP A 164 39.51 -27.78 -11.47
N SER A 165 38.57 -28.38 -10.72
CA SER A 165 38.13 -27.82 -9.42
C SER A 165 39.27 -27.68 -8.43
N ASP A 166 40.19 -28.65 -8.33
CA ASP A 166 41.30 -28.60 -7.38
C ASP A 166 42.35 -27.53 -7.77
N GLN A 167 42.61 -27.33 -9.08
CA GLN A 167 43.47 -26.22 -9.54
C GLN A 167 42.81 -24.85 -9.38
N LEU A 168 41.50 -24.74 -9.62
CA LEU A 168 40.71 -23.54 -9.37
C LEU A 168 40.61 -23.20 -7.88
N LEU A 169 40.47 -24.21 -7.01
CA LEU A 169 40.51 -24.07 -5.56
C LEU A 169 41.88 -23.58 -5.08
N ALA A 170 42.97 -24.13 -5.63
CA ALA A 170 44.33 -23.67 -5.33
C ALA A 170 44.58 -22.23 -5.82
N HIS A 171 44.07 -21.86 -7.01
CA HIS A 171 44.14 -20.47 -7.49
C HIS A 171 43.29 -19.52 -6.63
N ALA A 172 42.10 -19.95 -6.20
CA ALA A 172 41.25 -19.20 -5.30
C ALA A 172 41.89 -19.04 -3.91
N GLU A 173 42.64 -20.03 -3.42
CA GLU A 173 43.43 -19.91 -2.19
C GLU A 173 44.59 -18.91 -2.34
N ILE A 174 45.26 -18.87 -3.50
CA ILE A 174 46.34 -17.90 -3.78
C ILE A 174 45.77 -16.47 -3.86
N ILE A 175 44.62 -16.26 -4.50
CA ILE A 175 43.96 -14.93 -4.57
C ILE A 175 43.36 -14.50 -3.22
N ARG A 176 43.17 -15.44 -2.28
CA ARG A 176 42.78 -15.14 -0.89
C ARG A 176 43.95 -14.67 -0.02
N ASP A 177 45.19 -14.73 -0.51
CA ASP A 177 46.33 -14.19 0.22
C ASP A 177 46.20 -12.65 0.31
N PRO A 178 46.12 -12.06 1.52
CA PRO A 178 46.02 -10.61 1.70
C PRO A 178 47.19 -9.85 1.06
N VAL A 179 48.36 -10.49 0.92
CA VAL A 179 49.53 -9.91 0.24
C VAL A 179 49.29 -9.80 -1.27
N ILE A 180 48.69 -10.82 -1.88
CA ILE A 180 48.41 -10.82 -3.32
C ILE A 180 47.29 -9.85 -3.66
N ARG A 181 46.24 -9.74 -2.82
CA ARG A 181 45.19 -8.72 -3.00
C ARG A 181 45.73 -7.29 -2.99
N GLY A 182 46.64 -6.99 -2.05
CA GLY A 182 47.29 -5.69 -1.99
C GLY A 182 48.10 -5.32 -3.24
N LEU A 183 48.49 -6.31 -4.06
CA LEU A 183 49.23 -6.11 -5.31
C LEU A 183 48.35 -6.09 -6.57
N THR A 184 47.12 -6.62 -6.50
CA THR A 184 46.33 -6.99 -7.68
C THR A 184 45.13 -6.08 -7.95
N SER A 185 45.03 -4.92 -7.29
CA SER A 185 43.90 -3.96 -7.39
C SER A 185 42.51 -4.53 -7.03
N TYR A 186 42.44 -5.79 -6.57
CA TYR A 186 41.21 -6.36 -6.03
C TYR A 186 40.84 -5.66 -4.72
N PRO A 187 39.54 -5.48 -4.45
CA PRO A 187 39.10 -4.88 -3.22
C PRO A 187 39.54 -5.72 -2.01
N SER A 188 39.92 -5.03 -0.95
CA SER A 188 40.18 -5.68 0.33
C SER A 188 38.88 -6.29 0.87
N GLN A 189 38.98 -7.27 1.77
CA GLN A 189 37.79 -7.82 2.43
C GLN A 189 36.95 -6.72 3.09
N GLU A 190 37.59 -5.73 3.70
CA GLU A 190 36.90 -4.60 4.32
C GLU A 190 36.12 -3.77 3.30
N GLU A 191 36.75 -3.43 2.17
CA GLU A 191 36.13 -2.71 1.05
C GLU A 191 34.96 -3.48 0.44
N SER A 192 35.07 -4.80 0.26
CA SER A 192 33.98 -5.63 -0.25
C SER A 192 32.78 -5.68 0.72
N LEU A 193 33.03 -5.72 2.03
CA LEU A 193 31.97 -5.64 3.04
C LEU A 193 31.32 -4.25 3.05
N ASP A 194 32.09 -3.17 2.85
CA ASP A 194 31.56 -1.80 2.76
C ASP A 194 30.74 -1.60 1.49
N ALA A 195 31.19 -2.14 0.35
CA ALA A 195 30.43 -2.17 -0.90
C ALA A 195 29.08 -2.89 -0.72
N PHE A 196 29.09 -4.06 -0.09
CA PHE A 196 27.85 -4.78 0.23
C PHE A 196 26.92 -3.98 1.15
N ASN A 197 27.46 -3.37 2.21
CA ASN A 197 26.68 -2.54 3.12
C ASN A 197 26.06 -1.34 2.37
N MET A 198 26.79 -0.70 1.46
CA MET A 198 26.27 0.39 0.62
C MET A 198 25.14 -0.09 -0.31
N GLU A 199 25.30 -1.26 -0.94
CA GLU A 199 24.28 -1.88 -1.79
C GLU A 199 22.98 -2.18 -1.02
N VAL A 200 23.09 -2.69 0.22
CA VAL A 200 21.94 -2.96 1.08
C VAL A 200 21.25 -1.65 1.53
N ARG A 201 22.04 -0.67 1.98
CA ARG A 201 21.52 0.61 2.50
C ARG A 201 20.88 1.49 1.42
N GLY A 202 21.39 1.42 0.19
CA GLY A 202 20.96 2.25 -0.93
C GLY A 202 20.09 1.49 -1.94
N PRO A 203 20.68 0.87 -2.99
CA PRO A 203 19.95 0.19 -4.07
C PRO A 203 18.87 -0.79 -3.62
N LEU A 204 19.18 -1.75 -2.74
CA LEU A 204 18.21 -2.75 -2.27
C LEU A 204 17.05 -2.08 -1.53
N ARG A 205 17.36 -1.18 -0.59
CA ARG A 205 16.34 -0.44 0.16
C ARG A 205 15.45 0.42 -0.74
N THR A 206 16.04 1.12 -1.71
CA THR A 206 15.28 1.90 -2.69
C THR A 206 14.36 1.01 -3.53
N GLU A 207 14.83 -0.16 -3.93
CA GLU A 207 14.03 -1.11 -4.69
C GLU A 207 12.86 -1.67 -3.86
N ILE A 208 13.08 -1.98 -2.58
CA ILE A 208 12.02 -2.38 -1.64
C ILE A 208 10.99 -1.27 -1.49
N ILE A 209 11.43 -0.01 -1.32
CA ILE A 209 10.52 1.15 -1.24
C ILE A 209 9.77 1.34 -2.56
N ARG A 210 10.42 1.10 -3.71
CA ARG A 210 9.80 1.22 -5.03
C ARG A 210 8.69 0.18 -5.23
N GLN A 211 8.89 -1.04 -4.78
CA GLN A 211 7.94 -2.14 -4.96
C GLN A 211 6.83 -2.15 -3.91
N SER A 212 7.21 -2.05 -2.63
CA SER A 212 6.27 -2.17 -1.51
C SER A 212 5.73 -0.82 -1.03
N GLY A 213 6.28 0.28 -1.53
CA GLY A 213 6.01 1.62 -1.05
C GLY A 213 6.79 1.96 0.22
N SER A 214 6.74 3.24 0.59
CA SER A 214 7.11 3.70 1.94
C SER A 214 6.15 3.14 2.99
N ALA A 215 6.55 3.19 4.26
CA ALA A 215 5.70 2.76 5.38
C ALA A 215 4.34 3.48 5.43
N THR A 216 4.25 4.70 4.91
CA THR A 216 3.04 5.54 4.91
C THR A 216 2.29 5.59 3.60
N SER A 217 2.81 5.00 2.51
CA SER A 217 2.13 5.00 1.21
C SER A 217 1.34 3.72 0.99
N LEU A 218 0.22 3.82 0.30
CA LEU A 218 -0.60 2.68 -0.08
C LEU A 218 -1.01 2.84 -1.55
N PRO A 219 -0.72 1.88 -2.43
CA PRO A 219 -1.06 2.01 -3.84
C PRO A 219 -2.56 2.22 -4.07
N LEU A 220 -2.92 3.11 -4.99
CA LEU A 220 -4.31 3.38 -5.36
C LEU A 220 -5.06 2.11 -5.80
N SER A 221 -4.39 1.23 -6.54
CA SER A 221 -4.95 -0.04 -7.00
C SER A 221 -5.43 -0.91 -5.83
N VAL A 222 -4.63 -0.96 -4.76
CA VAL A 222 -4.93 -1.68 -3.53
C VAL A 222 -6.12 -1.05 -2.79
N CYS A 223 -6.15 0.28 -2.68
CA CYS A 223 -7.30 0.99 -2.10
C CYS A 223 -8.59 0.75 -2.89
N THR A 224 -8.49 0.73 -4.22
CA THR A 224 -9.62 0.48 -5.12
C THR A 224 -10.14 -0.95 -4.96
N GLN A 225 -9.24 -1.94 -4.90
CA GLN A 225 -9.61 -3.34 -4.71
C GLN A 225 -10.32 -3.57 -3.36
N ALA A 226 -9.88 -2.90 -2.30
CA ALA A 226 -10.47 -3.02 -0.98
C ALA A 226 -11.95 -2.56 -0.93
N PHE A 227 -12.35 -1.63 -1.81
CA PHE A 227 -13.74 -1.16 -1.96
C PHE A 227 -14.45 -1.69 -3.20
N ALA A 228 -13.88 -2.69 -3.89
CA ALA A 228 -14.48 -3.25 -5.08
C ALA A 228 -15.91 -3.79 -4.84
N PRO A 229 -16.21 -4.53 -3.75
CA PRO A 229 -17.58 -4.99 -3.49
C PRO A 229 -18.59 -3.85 -3.37
N PHE A 230 -18.24 -2.73 -2.72
CA PHE A 230 -19.08 -1.54 -2.66
C PHE A 230 -19.35 -0.94 -4.05
N PHE A 231 -18.33 -0.78 -4.89
CA PHE A 231 -18.54 -0.25 -6.25
C PHE A 231 -19.40 -1.19 -7.09
N PHE A 232 -19.15 -2.51 -7.04
CA PHE A 232 -19.99 -3.48 -7.74
C PHE A 232 -21.41 -3.48 -7.21
N TYR A 233 -21.59 -3.28 -5.90
CA TYR A 233 -22.91 -3.16 -5.30
C TYR A 233 -23.65 -1.94 -5.82
N ILE A 234 -23.05 -0.74 -5.78
CA ILE A 234 -23.68 0.48 -6.34
C ILE A 234 -24.06 0.26 -7.80
N CYS A 235 -23.15 -0.30 -8.61
CA CYS A 235 -23.46 -0.65 -10.00
C CYS A 235 -24.65 -1.60 -10.10
N SER A 236 -24.71 -2.64 -9.27
CA SER A 236 -25.80 -3.61 -9.35
C SER A 236 -27.14 -3.08 -8.81
N SER A 237 -27.11 -2.35 -7.70
CA SER A 237 -28.30 -1.96 -6.95
C SER A 237 -28.82 -0.60 -7.41
N CYS A 238 -27.96 0.41 -7.53
CA CYS A 238 -28.39 1.75 -7.96
C CYS A 238 -28.62 1.79 -9.48
N PHE A 239 -27.64 1.34 -10.27
CA PHE A 239 -27.76 1.48 -11.74
C PHE A 239 -28.61 0.41 -12.42
N LEU A 240 -28.41 -0.86 -12.08
CA LEU A 240 -29.10 -1.96 -12.78
C LEU A 240 -30.47 -2.26 -12.18
N ASP A 241 -30.62 -2.18 -10.86
CA ASP A 241 -31.86 -2.49 -10.14
C ASP A 241 -32.66 -1.24 -9.74
N CYS A 242 -32.16 -0.02 -10.04
CA CYS A 242 -32.81 1.25 -9.70
C CYS A 242 -33.24 1.30 -8.22
N ASP A 243 -32.23 1.15 -7.36
CA ASP A 243 -32.29 1.07 -5.89
C ASP A 243 -33.16 -0.07 -5.34
N GLY A 244 -33.51 -1.06 -6.17
CA GLY A 244 -34.32 -2.21 -5.77
C GLY A 244 -35.78 -1.86 -5.46
N LEU A 245 -36.25 -0.67 -5.87
CA LEU A 245 -37.60 -0.16 -5.60
C LEU A 245 -38.69 -0.77 -6.52
N GLY A 246 -38.46 -1.96 -7.06
CA GLY A 246 -39.38 -2.61 -8.01
C GLY A 246 -39.31 -2.02 -9.44
N GLY A 247 -38.18 -1.41 -9.78
CA GLY A 247 -37.86 -0.90 -11.12
C GLY A 247 -37.72 0.62 -11.21
N CYS A 248 -37.13 1.09 -12.31
CA CYS A 248 -36.70 2.48 -12.46
C CYS A 248 -37.83 3.51 -12.44
N ALA A 249 -39.04 3.15 -12.87
CA ALA A 249 -40.19 4.05 -12.79
C ALA A 249 -40.63 4.33 -11.34
N ALA A 250 -40.50 3.33 -10.46
CA ALA A 250 -40.81 3.48 -9.04
C ALA A 250 -39.73 4.30 -8.33
N ALA A 251 -38.45 4.02 -8.61
CA ALA A 251 -37.32 4.81 -8.10
C ALA A 251 -37.41 6.28 -8.50
N LEU A 252 -37.66 6.55 -9.78
CA LEU A 252 -37.86 7.89 -10.31
C LEU A 252 -38.91 8.68 -9.52
N LYS A 253 -40.05 8.04 -9.25
CA LYS A 253 -41.17 8.64 -8.50
C LYS A 253 -40.86 8.79 -7.00
N ALA A 254 -40.17 7.82 -6.40
CA ALA A 254 -39.84 7.82 -4.98
C ALA A 254 -38.84 8.94 -4.64
N GLU A 255 -37.81 9.08 -5.46
CA GLU A 255 -36.75 10.09 -5.30
C GLU A 255 -37.18 11.48 -5.81
N GLY A 256 -38.24 11.55 -6.63
CA GLY A 256 -38.78 12.81 -7.14
C GLY A 256 -38.00 13.40 -8.30
N PHE A 257 -37.40 12.54 -9.15
CA PHE A 257 -36.77 12.97 -10.39
C PHE A 257 -37.78 13.14 -11.52
N ASP A 258 -37.61 14.15 -12.36
CA ASP A 258 -38.52 14.40 -13.50
C ASP A 258 -38.30 13.44 -14.68
N SER A 259 -37.08 12.89 -14.80
CA SER A 259 -36.72 12.03 -15.93
C SER A 259 -35.66 10.99 -15.56
N PHE A 260 -35.73 9.82 -16.20
CA PHE A 260 -34.74 8.75 -16.03
C PHE A 260 -33.32 9.19 -16.40
N ARG A 261 -33.18 10.12 -17.35
CA ARG A 261 -31.87 10.66 -17.73
C ARG A 261 -31.25 11.47 -16.59
N THR A 262 -32.06 12.24 -15.87
CA THR A 262 -31.58 13.03 -14.73
C THR A 262 -31.11 12.11 -13.60
N LEU A 263 -31.89 11.07 -13.27
CA LEU A 263 -31.52 10.04 -12.30
C LEU A 263 -30.17 9.40 -12.68
N LEU A 264 -30.05 8.90 -13.90
CA LEU A 264 -28.83 8.25 -14.38
C LEU A 264 -27.60 9.18 -14.31
N LEU A 265 -27.75 10.46 -14.66
CA LEU A 265 -26.65 11.44 -14.57
C LEU A 265 -26.24 11.69 -13.12
N VAL A 266 -27.20 11.79 -12.21
CA VAL A 266 -26.94 11.95 -10.77
C VAL A 266 -26.22 10.73 -10.20
N ASP A 267 -26.60 9.52 -10.62
CA ASP A 267 -25.94 8.30 -10.18
C ASP A 267 -24.50 8.22 -10.70
N ILE A 268 -24.25 8.57 -11.98
CA ILE A 268 -22.90 8.62 -12.57
C ILE A 268 -22.02 9.62 -11.82
N ASP A 269 -22.53 10.84 -11.60
CA ASP A 269 -21.80 11.89 -10.89
C ASP A 269 -21.48 11.47 -9.45
N THR A 270 -22.47 10.95 -8.75
CA THR A 270 -22.33 10.45 -7.39
C THR A 270 -21.29 9.32 -7.33
N MET A 271 -21.39 8.30 -8.20
CA MET A 271 -20.43 7.20 -8.23
C MET A 271 -19.00 7.68 -8.50
N PHE A 272 -18.83 8.61 -9.45
CA PHE A 272 -17.52 9.18 -9.79
C PHE A 272 -16.91 9.95 -8.61
N LEU A 273 -17.69 10.81 -7.94
CA LEU A 273 -17.22 11.55 -6.77
C LEU A 273 -16.93 10.64 -5.57
N ASN A 274 -17.76 9.61 -5.38
CA ASN A 274 -17.61 8.64 -4.29
C ASN A 274 -16.34 7.81 -4.42
N TYR A 275 -15.93 7.50 -5.66
CA TYR A 275 -14.66 6.84 -5.92
C TYR A 275 -13.48 7.59 -5.30
N PHE A 276 -13.46 8.92 -5.44
CA PHE A 276 -12.42 9.75 -4.83
C PHE A 276 -12.51 9.78 -3.30
N SER A 277 -13.71 9.89 -2.73
CA SER A 277 -13.90 9.95 -1.28
C SER A 277 -13.57 8.64 -0.56
N LEU A 278 -13.86 7.48 -1.16
CA LEU A 278 -13.65 6.19 -0.50
C LEU A 278 -12.19 5.72 -0.59
N THR A 279 -11.56 5.91 -1.74
CA THR A 279 -10.16 5.45 -1.93
C THR A 279 -9.16 6.17 -1.04
N ILE A 280 -9.49 7.35 -0.50
CA ILE A 280 -8.64 8.09 0.45
C ILE A 280 -8.74 7.60 1.91
N ILE A 281 -9.73 6.77 2.27
CA ILE A 281 -9.94 6.30 3.66
C ILE A 281 -8.65 5.66 4.20
N PHE A 282 -8.13 4.66 3.50
CA PHE A 282 -6.99 3.88 3.99
C PHE A 282 -5.68 4.69 4.08
N PRO A 283 -5.30 5.50 3.08
CA PRO A 283 -4.19 6.44 3.21
C PRO A 283 -4.34 7.38 4.41
N CYS A 284 -5.53 7.96 4.62
CA CYS A 284 -5.79 8.86 5.75
C CYS A 284 -5.57 8.15 7.10
N ILE A 285 -6.08 6.92 7.26
CA ILE A 285 -5.85 6.12 8.47
C ILE A 285 -4.36 5.87 8.66
N LEU A 286 -3.66 5.42 7.62
CA LEU A 286 -2.25 5.08 7.68
C LEU A 286 -1.38 6.30 8.06
N HIS A 287 -1.64 7.46 7.46
CA HIS A 287 -0.94 8.71 7.78
C HIS A 287 -1.23 9.19 9.20
N ALA A 288 -2.50 9.15 9.61
CA ALA A 288 -2.88 9.52 10.97
C ALA A 288 -2.18 8.61 11.99
N GLN A 289 -2.25 7.28 11.80
CA GLN A 289 -1.60 6.33 12.69
C GLN A 289 -0.08 6.52 12.76
N HIS A 290 0.59 6.78 11.64
CA HIS A 290 2.03 7.08 11.62
C HIS A 290 2.36 8.30 12.47
N TRP A 291 1.54 9.35 12.37
CA TRP A 291 1.68 10.52 13.21
C TRP A 291 1.45 10.19 14.70
N GLY A 292 0.46 9.33 14.99
CA GLY A 292 0.21 8.77 16.32
C GLY A 292 1.41 8.02 16.89
N PHE A 293 1.97 7.05 16.14
CA PHE A 293 3.16 6.28 16.52
C PHE A 293 4.34 7.16 16.91
N LYS A 294 4.57 8.27 16.20
CA LYS A 294 5.66 9.19 16.51
C LYS A 294 5.45 9.95 17.82
N ARG A 295 4.20 10.13 18.28
CA ARG A 295 3.86 10.94 19.46
C ARG A 295 3.55 10.10 20.69
N THR A 296 3.03 8.89 20.52
CA THR A 296 2.61 8.03 21.62
C THR A 296 3.68 6.99 21.95
N ARG A 297 4.08 6.90 23.22
CA ARG A 297 5.00 5.84 23.70
C ARG A 297 4.28 4.61 24.22
N SER A 298 3.05 4.75 24.73
CA SER A 298 2.32 3.63 25.34
C SER A 298 1.51 2.85 24.30
N PRO A 299 1.53 1.49 24.34
CA PRO A 299 0.76 0.66 23.41
C PRO A 299 -0.75 0.92 23.47
N CYS A 300 -1.28 1.19 24.67
CA CYS A 300 -2.70 1.49 24.87
C CYS A 300 -3.09 2.82 24.22
N ALA A 301 -2.30 3.89 24.42
CA ALA A 301 -2.58 5.18 23.76
C ALA A 301 -2.50 5.04 22.24
N HIS A 302 -1.56 4.22 21.74
CA HIS A 302 -1.47 3.93 20.33
C HIS A 302 -2.73 3.22 19.79
N ALA A 303 -3.22 2.20 20.50
CA ALA A 303 -4.46 1.50 20.12
C ALA A 303 -5.68 2.42 20.14
N CYS A 304 -5.84 3.26 21.16
CA CYS A 304 -6.91 4.26 21.23
C CYS A 304 -6.82 5.26 20.09
N PHE A 305 -5.61 5.75 19.77
CA PHE A 305 -5.39 6.66 18.66
C PHE A 305 -5.68 6.00 17.31
N ALA A 306 -5.27 4.75 17.12
CA ALA A 306 -5.57 3.96 15.92
C ALA A 306 -7.07 3.76 15.73
N ALA A 307 -7.81 3.46 16.80
CA ALA A 307 -9.27 3.35 16.76
C ALA A 307 -9.94 4.71 16.43
N ALA A 308 -9.53 5.78 17.10
CA ALA A 308 -10.09 7.12 16.88
C ALA A 308 -9.82 7.65 15.47
N SER A 309 -8.59 7.52 14.97
CA SER A 309 -8.22 7.92 13.60
C SER A 309 -8.97 7.12 12.54
N THR A 310 -9.18 5.83 12.77
CA THR A 310 -10.00 4.97 11.91
C THR A 310 -11.45 5.45 11.87
N PHE A 311 -12.06 5.63 13.05
CA PHE A 311 -13.43 6.14 13.16
C PHE A 311 -13.58 7.48 12.42
N LEU A 312 -12.69 8.43 12.68
CA LEU A 312 -12.72 9.75 12.06
C LEU A 312 -12.53 9.68 10.53
N ALA A 313 -11.65 8.83 10.03
CA ALA A 313 -11.43 8.68 8.59
C ALA A 313 -12.64 8.09 7.86
N TYR A 314 -13.29 7.08 8.44
CA TYR A 314 -14.53 6.54 7.90
C TYR A 314 -15.66 7.57 7.94
N PHE A 315 -15.90 8.20 9.09
CA PHE A 315 -16.91 9.25 9.21
C PHE A 315 -16.69 10.39 8.24
N TYR A 316 -15.45 10.82 8.08
CA TYR A 316 -15.07 11.86 7.13
C TYR A 316 -15.40 11.48 5.69
N ALA A 317 -15.00 10.29 5.24
CA ALA A 317 -15.25 9.85 3.88
C ALA A 317 -16.73 9.61 3.60
N PHE A 318 -17.48 9.04 4.56
CA PHE A 318 -18.92 8.84 4.44
C PHE A 318 -19.72 10.16 4.53
N ALA A 319 -19.21 11.16 5.26
CA ALA A 319 -19.74 12.51 5.23
C ALA A 319 -19.53 13.16 3.85
N LEU A 320 -18.33 13.04 3.27
CA LEU A 320 -18.06 13.55 1.91
C LEU A 320 -18.95 12.87 0.86
N LEU A 321 -19.08 11.55 0.94
CA LEU A 321 -20.01 10.75 0.14
C LEU A 321 -21.45 11.30 0.25
N GLY A 322 -21.90 11.56 1.48
CA GLY A 322 -23.22 12.14 1.74
C GLY A 322 -23.41 13.55 1.19
N ILE A 323 -22.38 14.39 1.31
CA ILE A 323 -22.41 15.75 0.78
C ILE A 323 -22.43 15.71 -0.76
N ASN A 324 -21.58 14.89 -1.39
CA ASN A 324 -21.53 14.74 -2.85
C ASN A 324 -22.85 14.20 -3.40
N GLY A 325 -23.33 13.07 -2.87
CA GLY A 325 -24.61 12.47 -3.30
C GLY A 325 -25.81 13.38 -3.00
N GLY A 326 -25.85 13.99 -1.82
CA GLY A 326 -26.93 14.91 -1.42
C GLY A 326 -26.99 16.16 -2.30
N ASN A 327 -25.83 16.72 -2.66
CA ASN A 327 -25.72 17.82 -3.62
C ASN A 327 -26.23 17.41 -5.01
N ALA A 328 -25.86 16.22 -5.49
CA ALA A 328 -26.28 15.72 -6.80
C ALA A 328 -27.79 15.46 -6.86
N VAL A 329 -28.35 14.81 -5.83
CA VAL A 329 -29.80 14.60 -5.68
C VAL A 329 -30.54 15.94 -5.58
N ALA A 330 -30.04 16.90 -4.79
CA ALA A 330 -30.65 18.22 -4.68
C ALA A 330 -30.70 18.96 -6.02
N LEU A 331 -29.62 18.91 -6.82
CA LEU A 331 -29.60 19.51 -8.16
C LEU A 331 -30.57 18.81 -9.12
N GLY A 332 -30.61 17.47 -9.09
CA GLY A 332 -31.44 16.69 -10.01
C GLY A 332 -32.94 16.73 -9.72
N THR A 333 -33.34 16.90 -8.45
CA THR A 333 -34.76 16.90 -8.03
C THR A 333 -35.33 18.30 -7.82
N ARG A 334 -34.52 19.28 -7.42
CA ARG A 334 -34.98 20.65 -7.09
C ARG A 334 -34.53 21.70 -8.10
N GLY A 335 -33.81 21.28 -9.14
CA GLY A 335 -33.26 22.15 -10.16
C GLY A 335 -31.98 22.87 -9.72
N ALA A 336 -31.27 23.38 -10.72
CA ALA A 336 -29.99 24.04 -10.53
C ALA A 336 -30.16 25.54 -10.26
N THR A 337 -29.75 26.00 -9.08
CA THR A 337 -29.53 27.43 -8.81
C THR A 337 -28.03 27.75 -8.94
N PRO A 338 -27.66 29.00 -9.31
CA PRO A 338 -26.25 29.37 -9.42
C PRO A 338 -25.44 29.13 -8.14
N THR A 339 -26.06 29.37 -6.97
CA THR A 339 -25.43 29.16 -5.66
C THR A 339 -25.17 27.68 -5.37
N TRP A 340 -26.15 26.81 -5.65
CA TRP A 340 -25.99 25.37 -5.46
C TRP A 340 -25.03 24.75 -6.47
N LEU A 341 -25.05 25.18 -7.72
CA LEU A 341 -24.06 24.74 -8.71
C LEU A 341 -22.64 25.08 -8.26
N LEU A 342 -22.40 26.32 -7.83
CA LEU A 342 -21.09 26.74 -7.33
C LEU A 342 -20.66 25.91 -6.11
N TRP A 343 -21.58 25.66 -5.18
CA TRP A 343 -21.34 24.81 -4.01
C TRP A 343 -20.97 23.38 -4.42
N THR A 344 -21.78 22.73 -5.26
CA THR A 344 -21.53 21.36 -5.71
C THR A 344 -20.19 21.25 -6.45
N LEU A 345 -19.89 22.19 -7.35
CA LEU A 345 -18.59 22.23 -8.04
C LEU A 345 -17.42 22.41 -7.07
N SER A 346 -17.59 23.24 -6.03
CA SER A 346 -16.57 23.45 -5.01
C SER A 346 -16.29 22.19 -4.20
N VAL A 347 -17.34 21.47 -3.76
CA VAL A 347 -17.20 20.21 -3.02
C VAL A 347 -16.62 19.10 -3.91
N GLY A 348 -17.07 19.00 -5.15
CA GLY A 348 -16.53 18.04 -6.12
C GLY A 348 -15.04 18.28 -6.40
N MET A 349 -14.67 19.54 -6.67
CA MET A 349 -13.27 19.93 -6.87
C MET A 349 -12.42 19.66 -5.63
N PHE A 350 -12.95 19.93 -4.44
CA PHE A 350 -12.28 19.58 -3.18
C PHE A 350 -12.01 18.08 -3.06
N SER A 351 -13.01 17.23 -3.37
CA SER A 351 -12.87 15.77 -3.33
C SER A 351 -11.77 15.27 -4.28
N VAL A 352 -11.76 15.77 -5.53
CA VAL A 352 -10.74 15.41 -6.53
C VAL A 352 -9.36 15.92 -6.12
N LEU A 353 -9.26 17.16 -5.63
CA LEU A 353 -7.99 17.74 -5.19
C LEU A 353 -7.39 16.96 -4.03
N GLN A 354 -8.20 16.57 -3.04
CA GLN A 354 -7.72 15.75 -1.92
C GLN A 354 -7.20 14.39 -2.37
N TRP A 355 -7.96 13.72 -3.24
CA TRP A 355 -7.53 12.46 -3.83
C TRP A 355 -6.21 12.63 -4.57
N PHE A 356 -6.10 13.68 -5.40
CA PHE A 356 -4.88 13.99 -6.12
C PHE A 356 -3.71 14.25 -5.16
N LEU A 357 -3.87 15.07 -4.12
CA LEU A 357 -2.80 15.38 -3.17
C LEU A 357 -2.31 14.14 -2.41
N ILE A 358 -3.20 13.19 -2.13
CA ILE A 358 -2.86 11.94 -1.42
C ILE A 358 -2.08 10.99 -2.33
N PHE A 359 -2.49 10.82 -3.60
CA PHE A 359 -1.91 9.83 -4.51
C PHE A 359 -0.82 10.36 -5.46
N TYR A 360 -0.87 11.64 -5.84
CA TYR A 360 0.12 12.24 -6.75
C TYR A 360 1.53 12.21 -6.15
N ASN A 361 1.65 12.55 -4.86
CA ASN A 361 2.93 12.50 -4.14
C ASN A 361 3.48 11.06 -4.02
N GLN A 362 2.65 10.04 -4.23
CA GLN A 362 3.07 8.63 -4.21
C GLN A 362 3.50 8.13 -5.60
N ALA A 363 2.97 8.73 -6.67
CA ALA A 363 3.18 8.28 -8.04
C ALA A 363 4.49 8.80 -8.66
N THR A 364 5.09 9.85 -8.12
CA THR A 364 6.42 10.30 -8.52
C THR A 364 7.47 9.58 -7.68
N PRO A 365 8.05 8.45 -8.14
CA PRO A 365 9.31 8.00 -7.56
C PRO A 365 10.26 9.19 -7.68
N ALA A 366 10.94 9.54 -6.57
CA ALA A 366 12.03 10.50 -6.65
C ALA A 366 12.89 10.07 -7.85
N PRO A 367 13.14 10.97 -8.83
CA PRO A 367 13.90 10.60 -10.01
C PRO A 367 15.16 9.95 -9.49
N ALA A 368 15.33 8.65 -9.78
CA ALA A 368 16.50 7.93 -9.35
C ALA A 368 17.67 8.75 -9.90
N ALA A 369 18.40 9.43 -9.01
CA ALA A 369 19.60 10.12 -9.38
C ALA A 369 20.44 9.03 -10.05
N SER A 370 20.53 9.09 -11.38
CA SER A 370 21.14 8.03 -12.17
C SER A 370 22.50 7.74 -11.54
N CYS A 371 22.87 6.47 -11.35
CA CYS A 371 24.20 6.13 -10.81
C CYS A 371 25.34 6.81 -11.57
N ARG A 372 25.12 7.28 -12.81
CA ARG A 372 26.06 8.15 -13.53
C ARG A 372 26.41 9.42 -12.75
N THR A 373 25.48 10.03 -12.02
CA THR A 373 25.74 11.21 -11.19
C THR A 373 26.57 10.87 -9.95
N LEU A 374 26.32 9.73 -9.30
CA LEU A 374 27.11 9.28 -8.13
C LEU A 374 28.55 8.86 -8.52
N LEU A 375 28.72 8.19 -9.66
CA LEU A 375 30.05 7.88 -10.21
C LEU A 375 30.79 9.15 -10.67
N CYS A 376 30.08 10.17 -11.20
CA CYS A 376 30.69 11.45 -11.52
C CYS A 376 31.07 12.27 -10.26
N ASP A 377 30.31 12.16 -9.17
CA ASP A 377 30.64 12.84 -7.91
C ASP A 377 31.78 12.13 -7.15
N ALA A 378 31.85 10.80 -7.17
CA ALA A 378 33.00 10.06 -6.64
C ALA A 378 34.29 10.42 -7.39
N LYS A 379 34.22 10.54 -8.73
CA LYS A 379 35.35 10.96 -9.56
C LYS A 379 35.74 12.44 -9.38
N ARG A 380 34.81 13.30 -8.93
CA ARG A 380 35.08 14.71 -8.57
C ARG A 380 35.67 14.88 -7.18
N MET A 381 35.46 13.94 -6.27
CA MET A 381 35.99 14.00 -4.90
C MET A 381 37.46 13.54 -4.78
N GLY A 382 38.13 13.22 -5.89
CA GLY A 382 39.57 12.93 -5.90
C GLY A 382 39.95 11.66 -5.14
N LEU A 383 39.01 10.74 -4.98
CA LEU A 383 39.28 9.35 -4.58
C LEU A 383 39.76 8.60 -5.83
N GLU A 384 41.02 8.84 -6.21
CA GLU A 384 41.79 7.97 -7.12
C GLU A 384 43.05 7.48 -6.40
#